data_AF-A0A2E6D4L5-F1
#
_entry.id   AF-A0A2E6D4L5-F1
#
_cell.length_a   1.000
_cell.length_b   1.000
_cell.length_c   1.000
_cell.angle_alpha   90.00
_cell.angle_beta   90.00
_cell.angle_gamma   90.00
#
_symmetry.space_group_name_H-M   'P 1'
#
loop_
_entity.id
_entity.type
_entity.pdbx_description
1 polymer ?
#
loop_
_entity_poly.entity_id
_entity_poly.type
_entity_poly.pdbx_seq_one_letter_code
_entity_poly.pdbx_strand_id
1 'polypeptide(L)'
;MGTLGAPNVPIEPARRWNGALVPLTSTMPRPCSLVFLVSIGLASSCGFDPAVGVDSMGLSAESLELLQEQSASPEIEAQLRDVLNGQFGSILSPRFPDVLAAGGLATGSELEAATRLYRGQCMHCHGVEGGGDGSSAFFLTPPPTDFRPGTFKWMALERNHPPRIEDIEQTLRRGVPFTSMPSFSRLTDLQITGLAQVVRWLAVRGQVERWLVAEWVQGGGDELAESAVEAVVAAVAEGWNESDQHLVLPVEEPSPEEMDAERIAHGRRLYFGEQARCSACHGQELEGDGPAVFQAITDQDGASREERVLDEWGIPSRPRDLRQAGFRGGSSPLDLYRRIRVGISGSIMPGASEALDDDAVWDLVYFVLSEAGLHPLGEDR
;
A
#
# COMPACT_ATOMS: atom_id res chain seq x y z
N MET A 1 37.75 2.21 48.12
CA MET A 1 37.27 2.34 46.73
C MET A 1 37.47 0.98 46.09
N GLY A 2 36.56 0.01 46.15
CA GLY A 2 35.13 0.07 45.84
C GLY A 2 34.90 -0.47 44.42
N THR A 3 35.24 -1.74 44.15
CA THR A 3 35.05 -2.39 42.85
C THR A 3 33.62 -2.92 42.76
N LEU A 4 32.78 -2.29 41.95
CA LEU A 4 31.43 -2.74 41.66
C LEU A 4 31.50 -3.94 40.69
N GLY A 5 31.11 -5.11 41.18
CA GLY A 5 30.86 -6.29 40.36
C GLY A 5 29.49 -6.19 39.69
N ALA A 6 29.44 -6.43 38.38
CA ALA A 6 28.19 -6.58 37.64
C ALA A 6 27.48 -7.90 38.04
N PRO A 7 26.16 -7.91 38.23
CA PRO A 7 25.44 -9.15 38.51
C PRO A 7 25.33 -9.99 37.24
N ASN A 8 25.67 -11.27 37.39
CA ASN A 8 25.57 -12.31 36.37
C ASN A 8 24.10 -12.77 36.31
N VAL A 9 23.35 -12.35 35.28
CA VAL A 9 21.97 -12.79 35.03
C VAL A 9 22.03 -13.95 34.02
N PRO A 10 21.52 -15.16 34.35
CA PRO A 10 21.43 -16.24 33.39
C PRO A 10 20.38 -15.90 32.32
N ILE A 11 20.76 -16.01 31.04
CA ILE A 11 19.84 -15.93 29.90
C ILE A 11 19.14 -17.30 29.80
N GLU A 12 17.85 -17.38 30.17
CA GLU A 12 17.03 -18.55 29.83
C GLU A 12 16.72 -18.55 28.32
N PRO A 13 16.77 -19.71 27.65
CA PRO A 13 16.33 -19.81 26.26
C PRO A 13 14.82 -19.57 26.16
N ALA A 14 14.42 -18.74 25.18
CA ALA A 14 13.05 -18.37 24.91
C ALA A 14 12.13 -19.60 24.81
N ARG A 15 11.05 -19.61 25.60
CA ARG A 15 9.99 -20.62 25.52
C ARG A 15 9.35 -20.57 24.13
N ARG A 16 9.40 -21.71 23.42
CA ARG A 16 8.54 -21.96 22.26
C ARG A 16 7.09 -21.89 22.70
N TRP A 17 6.31 -21.03 22.05
CA TRP A 17 4.85 -21.08 22.11
C TRP A 17 4.38 -22.37 21.42
N ASN A 18 3.95 -23.36 22.22
CA ASN A 18 3.20 -24.51 21.73
C ASN A 18 1.71 -24.19 21.89
N GLY A 19 1.12 -23.55 20.86
CA GLY A 19 -0.33 -23.49 20.72
C GLY A 19 -0.84 -24.88 20.35
N ALA A 20 -1.32 -25.63 21.34
CA ALA A 20 -2.03 -26.87 21.09
C ALA A 20 -3.41 -26.54 20.48
N LEU A 21 -3.58 -26.85 19.21
CA LEU A 21 -4.88 -26.83 18.54
C LEU A 21 -5.77 -27.92 19.15
N VAL A 22 -6.94 -27.52 19.63
CA VAL A 22 -8.02 -28.43 20.04
C VAL A 22 -8.79 -28.84 18.78
N PRO A 23 -9.02 -30.13 18.51
CA PRO A 23 -9.74 -30.54 17.31
C PRO A 23 -11.25 -30.32 17.50
N LEU A 24 -11.84 -29.45 16.67
CA LEU A 24 -13.28 -29.37 16.51
C LEU A 24 -13.73 -30.46 15.53
N THR A 25 -14.20 -31.58 16.07
CA THR A 25 -15.02 -32.53 15.32
C THR A 25 -16.49 -32.17 15.52
N SER A 26 -17.18 -31.65 14.51
CA SER A 26 -18.53 -32.13 14.20
C SER A 26 -18.94 -31.77 12.77
N THR A 27 -19.40 -32.81 12.10
CA THR A 27 -19.97 -32.88 10.76
C THR A 27 -21.25 -32.05 10.61
N MET A 28 -21.43 -31.34 9.49
CA MET A 28 -22.75 -31.13 8.87
C MET A 28 -22.63 -30.63 7.40
N PRO A 29 -23.68 -30.82 6.56
CA PRO A 29 -23.55 -31.13 5.13
C PRO A 29 -23.53 -29.91 4.20
N ARG A 30 -22.97 -30.14 3.00
CA ARG A 30 -23.02 -29.26 1.83
C ARG A 30 -24.47 -28.95 1.41
N PRO A 31 -24.74 -27.71 0.98
CA PRO A 31 -25.65 -27.51 -0.15
C PRO A 31 -25.00 -26.73 -1.31
N CYS A 32 -25.56 -26.99 -2.47
CA CYS A 32 -25.18 -26.56 -3.80
C CYS A 32 -25.21 -25.03 -4.03
N SER A 33 -24.42 -24.63 -5.02
CA SER A 33 -24.65 -23.57 -6.01
C SER A 33 -25.29 -22.26 -5.53
N LEU A 34 -24.48 -21.21 -5.38
CA LEU A 34 -24.94 -19.84 -5.33
C LEU A 34 -24.44 -19.08 -6.57
N VAL A 35 -25.39 -18.85 -7.48
CA VAL A 35 -25.32 -17.84 -8.55
C VAL A 35 -25.43 -16.47 -7.86
N PHE A 36 -24.49 -15.57 -8.10
CA PHE A 36 -24.55 -14.20 -7.60
C PHE A 36 -25.68 -13.43 -8.29
N LEU A 37 -26.70 -13.03 -7.52
CA LEU A 37 -27.69 -12.03 -7.89
C LEU A 37 -27.21 -10.66 -7.41
N VAL A 38 -26.90 -9.79 -8.36
CA VAL A 38 -26.63 -8.36 -8.12
C VAL A 38 -27.89 -7.71 -7.57
N SER A 39 -27.87 -7.31 -6.30
CA SER A 39 -28.95 -6.56 -5.66
C SER A 39 -28.53 -5.09 -5.54
N ILE A 40 -29.19 -4.23 -6.32
CA ILE A 40 -29.06 -2.78 -6.23
C ILE A 40 -29.83 -2.32 -4.98
N GLY A 41 -29.10 -1.94 -3.94
CA GLY A 41 -29.64 -1.38 -2.70
C GLY A 41 -29.57 0.15 -2.70
N LEU A 42 -30.71 0.79 -2.48
CA LEU A 42 -30.85 2.25 -2.35
C LEU A 42 -30.16 2.78 -1.08
N ALA A 43 -29.38 3.84 -1.27
CA ALA A 43 -28.61 4.53 -0.25
C ALA A 43 -29.49 5.13 0.87
N SER A 44 -29.03 4.96 2.11
CA SER A 44 -29.40 5.79 3.25
C SER A 44 -28.13 6.19 3.99
N SER A 45 -28.03 7.47 4.24
CA SER A 45 -26.89 8.25 4.70
C SER A 45 -26.40 7.83 6.10
N CYS A 46 -25.27 7.11 6.13
CA CYS A 46 -24.24 7.15 7.16
C CYS A 46 -22.95 6.76 6.44
N GLY A 47 -22.17 7.76 6.01
CA GLY A 47 -20.98 7.59 5.18
C GLY A 47 -19.84 6.90 5.93
N PHE A 48 -19.85 5.57 5.87
CA PHE A 48 -18.65 4.74 5.91
C PHE A 48 -18.59 4.11 4.53
N ASP A 49 -17.69 4.60 3.69
CA ASP A 49 -17.46 4.04 2.36
C ASP A 49 -16.79 2.66 2.54
N PRO A 50 -17.46 1.54 2.23
CA PRO A 50 -16.87 0.21 2.40
C PRO A 50 -15.78 -0.08 1.36
N ALA A 51 -15.37 0.88 0.52
CA ALA A 51 -14.24 0.76 -0.40
C ALA A 51 -12.85 0.84 0.29
N VAL A 52 -12.73 0.39 1.54
CA VAL A 52 -11.45 0.19 2.23
C VAL A 52 -11.16 -1.31 2.25
N GLY A 53 -10.18 -1.72 1.45
CA GLY A 53 -9.64 -3.08 1.44
C GLY A 53 -10.29 -3.97 0.40
N VAL A 54 -10.05 -3.67 -0.88
CA VAL A 54 -10.19 -4.67 -1.94
C VAL A 54 -8.88 -4.67 -2.73
N ASP A 55 -7.96 -5.56 -2.33
CA ASP A 55 -7.16 -6.34 -3.29
C ASP A 55 -8.16 -6.70 -4.40
N SER A 56 -7.90 -6.34 -5.66
CA SER A 56 -8.86 -6.25 -6.77
C SER A 56 -9.66 -7.53 -7.13
N MET A 57 -9.68 -8.54 -6.25
CA MET A 57 -10.60 -9.67 -6.21
C MET A 57 -11.62 -9.65 -5.04
N GLY A 58 -11.64 -8.62 -4.17
CA GLY A 58 -12.62 -8.54 -3.08
C GLY A 58 -12.52 -9.67 -2.04
N LEU A 59 -11.31 -10.15 -1.78
CA LEU A 59 -11.07 -11.27 -0.86
C LEU A 59 -11.26 -10.82 0.60
N SER A 60 -12.12 -11.51 1.35
CA SER A 60 -12.33 -11.22 2.77
C SER A 60 -11.08 -11.52 3.62
N ALA A 61 -11.00 -10.97 4.83
CA ALA A 61 -9.91 -11.30 5.77
C ALA A 61 -9.82 -12.81 6.08
N GLU A 62 -10.96 -13.50 6.17
CA GLU A 62 -11.03 -14.96 6.29
C GLU A 62 -10.47 -15.67 5.05
N SER A 63 -10.74 -15.12 3.86
CA SER A 63 -10.14 -15.62 2.61
C SER A 63 -8.63 -15.41 2.64
N LEU A 64 -8.12 -14.29 3.14
CA LEU A 64 -6.69 -14.03 3.27
C LEU A 64 -6.00 -14.97 4.28
N GLU A 65 -6.62 -15.28 5.41
CA GLU A 65 -6.11 -16.28 6.36
C GLU A 65 -6.12 -17.69 5.75
N LEU A 66 -7.21 -18.08 5.09
CA LEU A 66 -7.28 -19.34 4.34
C LEU A 66 -6.23 -19.41 3.24
N LEU A 67 -5.94 -18.29 2.55
CA LEU A 67 -4.88 -18.20 1.55
C LEU A 67 -3.50 -18.30 2.20
N GLN A 68 -3.27 -17.73 3.38
CA GLN A 68 -2.00 -17.87 4.11
C GLN A 68 -1.77 -19.30 4.61
N GLU A 69 -2.80 -19.97 5.12
CA GLU A 69 -2.70 -21.37 5.55
C GLU A 69 -2.53 -22.33 4.37
N GLN A 70 -3.24 -22.08 3.26
CA GLN A 70 -3.18 -22.95 2.09
C GLN A 70 -1.99 -22.67 1.16
N SER A 71 -1.49 -21.44 1.06
CA SER A 71 -0.22 -21.15 0.34
C SER A 71 0.99 -21.83 0.98
N ALA A 72 0.87 -22.29 2.23
CA ALA A 72 1.88 -23.11 2.91
C ALA A 72 1.79 -24.61 2.56
N SER A 73 0.83 -25.04 1.73
CA SER A 73 0.78 -26.42 1.22
C SER A 73 1.95 -26.67 0.24
N PRO A 74 2.74 -27.73 0.43
CA PRO A 74 3.81 -28.09 -0.50
C PRO A 74 3.33 -28.32 -1.93
N GLU A 75 2.07 -28.76 -2.09
CA GLU A 75 1.47 -29.08 -3.38
C GLU A 75 1.22 -27.82 -4.23
N ILE A 76 0.66 -26.76 -3.66
CA ILE A 76 0.45 -25.50 -4.39
C ILE A 76 1.76 -24.76 -4.59
N GLU A 77 2.69 -24.81 -3.62
CA GLU A 77 3.98 -24.13 -3.71
C GLU A 77 4.79 -24.60 -4.94
N ALA A 78 4.78 -25.90 -5.22
CA ALA A 78 5.43 -26.46 -6.41
C ALA A 78 4.79 -25.98 -7.71
N GLN A 79 3.44 -26.00 -7.79
CA GLN A 79 2.70 -25.54 -8.97
C GLN A 79 2.94 -24.05 -9.23
N LEU A 80 2.83 -23.20 -8.20
CA LEU A 80 3.09 -21.77 -8.29
C LEU A 80 4.52 -21.49 -8.71
N ARG A 81 5.50 -22.21 -8.16
CA ARG A 81 6.91 -22.06 -8.54
C ARG A 81 7.12 -22.32 -10.03
N ASP A 82 6.55 -23.39 -10.57
CA ASP A 82 6.69 -23.73 -11.98
C ASP A 82 5.98 -22.71 -12.89
N VAL A 83 4.75 -22.33 -12.54
CA VAL A 83 3.98 -21.31 -13.27
C VAL A 83 4.70 -19.95 -13.26
N LEU A 84 5.10 -19.46 -12.07
CA LEU A 84 5.73 -18.16 -11.92
C LEU A 84 7.11 -18.13 -12.59
N ASN A 85 7.92 -19.18 -12.48
CA ASN A 85 9.19 -19.25 -13.22
C ASN A 85 8.96 -19.32 -14.74
N GLY A 86 7.89 -20.00 -15.17
CA GLY A 86 7.46 -20.07 -16.56
C GLY A 86 7.06 -18.70 -17.14
N GLN A 87 6.34 -17.88 -16.37
CA GLN A 87 5.88 -16.57 -16.82
C GLN A 87 6.92 -15.47 -16.61
N PHE A 88 7.57 -15.43 -15.44
CA PHE A 88 8.39 -14.31 -14.97
C PHE A 88 9.89 -14.59 -14.93
N GLY A 89 10.30 -15.85 -15.06
CA GLY A 89 11.68 -16.26 -14.78
C GLY A 89 12.02 -16.16 -13.30
N SER A 90 13.32 -16.10 -12.99
CA SER A 90 13.83 -15.98 -11.62
C SER A 90 14.45 -14.61 -11.38
N ILE A 91 14.75 -14.25 -10.12
CA ILE A 91 15.48 -13.00 -9.82
C ILE A 91 16.86 -12.89 -10.51
N LEU A 92 17.45 -14.03 -10.93
CA LEU A 92 18.73 -14.07 -11.62
C LEU A 92 18.60 -13.93 -13.15
N SER A 93 17.43 -14.27 -13.69
CA SER A 93 17.10 -14.16 -15.12
C SER A 93 15.62 -13.78 -15.25
N PRO A 94 15.26 -12.54 -14.87
CA PRO A 94 13.89 -12.07 -14.86
C PRO A 94 13.40 -11.76 -16.27
N ARG A 95 12.10 -11.92 -16.49
CA ARG A 95 11.38 -11.47 -17.68
C ARG A 95 9.97 -11.02 -17.31
N PHE A 96 9.42 -10.11 -18.09
CA PHE A 96 7.98 -9.85 -18.05
C PHE A 96 7.24 -10.85 -18.93
N PRO A 97 6.00 -11.22 -18.59
CA PRO A 97 5.11 -11.95 -19.50
C PRO A 97 4.86 -11.13 -20.78
N ASP A 98 4.69 -11.81 -21.91
CA ASP A 98 4.51 -11.16 -23.22
C ASP A 98 3.29 -10.21 -23.24
N VAL A 99 2.24 -10.52 -22.47
CA VAL A 99 1.02 -9.69 -22.37
C VAL A 99 1.23 -8.36 -21.65
N LEU A 100 2.28 -8.24 -20.84
CA LEU A 100 2.66 -6.97 -20.20
C LEU A 100 3.53 -6.10 -21.12
N ALA A 101 3.95 -6.63 -22.28
CA ALA A 101 4.89 -5.97 -23.19
C ALA A 101 4.22 -4.88 -24.04
N ALA A 102 3.68 -3.85 -23.38
CA ALA A 102 3.49 -2.54 -23.98
C ALA A 102 4.79 -1.74 -23.82
N GLY A 103 5.19 -0.99 -24.85
CA GLY A 103 6.52 -0.42 -25.01
C GLY A 103 7.08 0.34 -23.79
N GLY A 104 8.39 0.23 -23.58
CA GLY A 104 9.10 0.89 -22.47
C GLY A 104 9.61 -0.06 -21.37
N LEU A 105 9.16 -1.32 -21.38
CA LEU A 105 9.70 -2.33 -20.47
C LEU A 105 11.11 -2.78 -20.86
N ALA A 106 11.95 -2.97 -19.85
CA ALA A 106 13.33 -3.40 -19.92
C ALA A 106 13.38 -4.84 -20.41
N THR A 107 14.31 -5.09 -21.31
CA THR A 107 14.55 -6.42 -21.89
C THR A 107 15.51 -7.23 -21.01
N GLY A 108 15.60 -8.53 -21.23
CA GLY A 108 16.26 -9.48 -20.31
C GLY A 108 17.59 -9.01 -19.71
N SER A 109 18.55 -8.54 -20.51
CA SER A 109 19.86 -8.11 -19.99
C SER A 109 19.80 -6.81 -19.18
N GLU A 110 18.89 -5.89 -19.50
CA GLU A 110 18.66 -4.66 -18.75
C GLU A 110 18.01 -4.96 -17.40
N LEU A 111 17.00 -5.83 -17.39
CA LEU A 111 16.31 -6.24 -16.17
C LEU A 111 17.24 -7.09 -15.27
N GLU A 112 18.09 -7.95 -15.83
CA GLU A 112 19.14 -8.67 -15.08
C GLU A 112 20.16 -7.74 -14.40
N ALA A 113 20.57 -6.68 -15.11
CA ALA A 113 21.46 -5.68 -14.52
C ALA A 113 20.76 -4.91 -13.39
N ALA A 114 19.48 -4.58 -13.56
CA ALA A 114 18.67 -3.91 -12.56
C ALA A 114 18.38 -4.80 -11.33
N THR A 115 18.10 -6.10 -11.50
CA THR A 115 17.90 -7.02 -10.35
C THR A 115 19.18 -7.19 -9.55
N ARG A 116 20.37 -7.16 -10.19
CA ARG A 116 21.65 -7.11 -9.48
C ARG A 116 21.75 -5.88 -8.58
N LEU A 117 21.29 -4.72 -9.08
CA LEU A 117 21.26 -3.48 -8.29
C LEU A 117 20.25 -3.58 -7.14
N TYR A 118 19.03 -4.09 -7.40
CA TYR A 118 18.00 -4.33 -6.38
C TYR A 118 18.52 -5.23 -5.25
N ARG A 119 19.21 -6.32 -5.59
CA ARG A 119 19.83 -7.24 -4.61
C ARG A 119 20.85 -6.54 -3.73
N GLY A 120 21.59 -5.57 -4.27
CA GLY A 120 22.58 -4.79 -3.52
C GLY A 120 22.02 -3.63 -2.71
N GLN A 121 20.83 -3.11 -3.04
CA GLN A 121 20.32 -1.84 -2.49
C GLN A 121 18.97 -1.96 -1.77
N CYS A 122 18.11 -2.90 -2.18
CA CYS A 122 16.70 -2.92 -1.79
C CYS A 122 16.31 -4.22 -1.07
N MET A 123 16.86 -5.36 -1.50
CA MET A 123 16.47 -6.71 -1.04
C MET A 123 16.62 -6.92 0.47
N HIS A 124 17.56 -6.25 1.13
CA HIS A 124 17.73 -6.38 2.58
C HIS A 124 16.53 -5.82 3.39
N CYS A 125 15.75 -4.91 2.79
CA CYS A 125 14.50 -4.41 3.37
C CYS A 125 13.27 -5.04 2.68
N HIS A 126 13.20 -4.98 1.35
CA HIS A 126 12.00 -5.39 0.60
C HIS A 126 11.92 -6.89 0.30
N GLY A 127 12.95 -7.68 0.62
CA GLY A 127 12.94 -9.13 0.41
C GLY A 127 13.29 -9.56 -1.00
N VAL A 128 13.43 -10.87 -1.19
CA VAL A 128 13.78 -11.49 -2.49
C VAL A 128 12.61 -11.38 -3.47
N GLU A 129 11.40 -11.60 -2.98
CA GLU A 129 10.17 -11.58 -3.78
C GLU A 129 9.38 -10.27 -3.64
N GLY A 130 9.99 -9.24 -3.02
CA GLY A 130 9.34 -7.94 -2.83
C GLY A 130 8.31 -7.92 -1.71
N GLY A 131 8.31 -8.91 -0.82
CA GLY A 131 7.34 -9.08 0.26
C GLY A 131 7.45 -8.11 1.43
N GLY A 132 8.43 -7.20 1.42
CA GLY A 132 8.69 -6.32 2.56
C GLY A 132 9.28 -7.06 3.78
N ASP A 133 9.86 -8.24 3.55
CA ASP A 133 10.28 -9.24 4.54
C ASP A 133 11.79 -9.50 4.53
N GLY A 134 12.57 -8.54 4.02
CA GLY A 134 14.03 -8.62 4.01
C GLY A 134 14.62 -8.74 5.43
N SER A 135 15.88 -9.16 5.53
CA SER A 135 16.57 -9.38 6.82
C SER A 135 16.54 -8.18 7.78
N SER A 136 16.42 -6.96 7.25
CA SER A 136 16.32 -5.74 8.04
C SER A 136 14.88 -5.33 8.36
N ALA A 137 13.88 -5.82 7.63
CA ALA A 137 12.48 -5.38 7.70
C ALA A 137 11.90 -5.43 9.12
N PHE A 138 12.21 -6.50 9.86
CA PHE A 138 11.73 -6.71 11.24
C PHE A 138 12.10 -5.58 12.21
N PHE A 139 13.16 -4.81 11.93
CA PHE A 139 13.64 -3.73 12.79
C PHE A 139 13.14 -2.34 12.35
N LEU A 140 12.34 -2.26 11.28
CA LEU A 140 11.92 -0.99 10.69
C LEU A 140 10.49 -0.65 11.10
N THR A 141 10.25 0.62 11.40
CA THR A 141 8.91 1.14 11.67
C THR A 141 8.77 2.49 10.95
N PRO A 142 7.85 2.60 9.97
CA PRO A 142 6.97 1.55 9.44
C PRO A 142 7.75 0.42 8.72
N PRO A 143 7.16 -0.77 8.56
CA PRO A 143 7.78 -1.84 7.79
C PRO A 143 7.94 -1.42 6.31
N PRO A 144 8.88 -2.03 5.56
CA PRO A 144 9.01 -1.83 4.12
C PRO A 144 7.71 -2.22 3.40
N THR A 145 7.41 -1.53 2.30
CA THR A 145 6.27 -1.86 1.46
C THR A 145 6.39 -3.27 0.89
N ASP A 146 5.32 -4.06 1.05
CA ASP A 146 5.08 -5.30 0.31
C ASP A 146 4.53 -4.93 -1.08
N PHE A 147 5.28 -5.27 -2.12
CA PHE A 147 4.92 -4.96 -3.51
C PHE A 147 3.90 -5.94 -4.09
N ARG A 148 3.77 -7.14 -3.50
CA ARG A 148 3.01 -8.26 -4.08
C ARG A 148 1.51 -7.99 -4.26
N PRO A 149 0.83 -7.20 -3.40
CA PRO A 149 -0.58 -6.86 -3.66
C PRO A 149 -0.80 -5.93 -4.87
N GLY A 150 0.25 -5.28 -5.39
CA GLY A 150 0.10 -4.26 -6.45
C GLY A 150 -0.43 -2.90 -5.96
N THR A 151 -0.75 -2.77 -4.67
CA THR A 151 -1.21 -1.52 -4.05
C THR A 151 -0.04 -0.67 -3.54
N PHE A 152 0.03 0.61 -3.95
CA PHE A 152 1.09 1.54 -3.53
C PHE A 152 0.50 2.84 -2.97
N LYS A 153 1.14 3.43 -1.95
CA LYS A 153 0.63 4.65 -1.27
C LYS A 153 0.94 5.95 -2.02
N TRP A 154 2.07 6.02 -2.72
CA TRP A 154 2.64 7.28 -3.23
C TRP A 154 2.60 7.33 -4.76
N MET A 155 1.40 7.47 -5.32
CA MET A 155 1.17 7.47 -6.78
C MET A 155 0.48 8.75 -7.26
N ALA A 156 0.50 9.06 -8.55
CA ALA A 156 -0.29 10.15 -9.12
C ALA A 156 -1.71 9.73 -9.57
N LEU A 157 -2.12 8.50 -9.28
CA LEU A 157 -3.33 7.89 -9.84
C LEU A 157 -4.53 7.91 -8.88
N GLU A 158 -5.72 7.63 -9.43
CA GLU A 158 -6.91 7.26 -8.67
C GLU A 158 -6.63 6.05 -7.75
N ARG A 159 -7.43 5.87 -6.69
CA ARG A 159 -7.22 4.75 -5.76
C ARG A 159 -7.46 3.41 -6.46
N ASN A 160 -6.74 2.39 -5.99
CA ASN A 160 -6.89 0.98 -6.40
C ASN A 160 -6.41 0.68 -7.83
N HIS A 161 -5.60 1.57 -8.40
CA HIS A 161 -4.85 1.30 -9.62
C HIS A 161 -3.37 1.06 -9.30
N PRO A 162 -2.70 0.13 -9.99
CA PRO A 162 -1.27 -0.10 -9.80
C PRO A 162 -0.44 1.10 -10.28
N PRO A 163 0.73 1.37 -9.68
CA PRO A 163 1.54 2.54 -10.00
C PRO A 163 2.12 2.47 -11.41
N ARG A 164 2.32 3.64 -12.01
CA ARG A 164 3.16 3.77 -13.20
C ARG A 164 4.63 3.66 -12.82
N ILE A 165 5.49 3.49 -13.83
CA ILE A 165 6.95 3.52 -13.62
C ILE A 165 7.38 4.85 -13.03
N GLU A 166 6.83 5.97 -13.52
CA GLU A 166 7.14 7.33 -13.08
C GLU A 166 6.82 7.54 -11.59
N ASP A 167 5.75 6.93 -11.09
CA ASP A 167 5.36 7.02 -9.67
C ASP A 167 6.40 6.32 -8.77
N ILE A 168 6.90 5.16 -9.23
CA ILE A 168 7.96 4.41 -8.54
C ILE A 168 9.29 5.18 -8.63
N GLU A 169 9.63 5.73 -9.80
CA GLU A 169 10.84 6.54 -9.98
C GLU A 169 10.85 7.77 -9.07
N GLN A 170 9.73 8.49 -8.98
CA GLN A 170 9.60 9.65 -8.11
C GLN A 170 9.85 9.25 -6.64
N THR A 171 9.30 8.11 -6.22
CA THR A 171 9.51 7.56 -4.88
C THR A 171 10.98 7.18 -4.65
N LEU A 172 11.65 6.53 -5.62
CA LEU A 172 13.07 6.18 -5.51
C LEU A 172 13.97 7.42 -5.43
N ARG A 173 13.68 8.45 -6.23
CA ARG A 173 14.47 9.70 -6.25
C ARG A 173 14.35 10.47 -4.95
N ARG A 174 13.13 10.59 -4.42
CA ARG A 174 12.86 11.35 -3.19
C ARG A 174 13.18 10.55 -1.92
N GLY A 175 13.01 9.24 -1.95
CA GLY A 175 12.82 8.43 -0.75
C GLY A 175 11.46 8.70 -0.11
N VAL A 176 11.25 8.13 1.08
CA VAL A 176 10.03 8.36 1.86
C VAL A 176 10.41 8.99 3.20
N PRO A 177 10.23 10.32 3.37
CA PRO A 177 10.52 11.01 4.63
C PRO A 177 9.92 10.34 5.86
N PHE A 178 10.62 10.44 6.99
CA PHE A 178 10.22 9.82 8.27
C PHE A 178 10.06 8.29 8.22
N THR A 179 10.80 7.64 7.32
CA THR A 179 10.96 6.19 7.24
C THR A 179 12.42 5.85 6.98
N SER A 180 12.74 4.55 6.94
CA SER A 180 14.08 4.08 6.58
C SER A 180 14.33 4.00 5.07
N MET A 181 13.39 4.42 4.21
CA MET A 181 13.56 4.42 2.75
C MET A 181 14.29 5.70 2.29
N PRO A 182 15.59 5.64 1.95
CA PRO A 182 16.38 6.82 1.64
C PRO A 182 16.10 7.32 0.21
N SER A 183 16.62 8.51 -0.11
CA SER A 183 16.74 8.98 -1.49
C SER A 183 17.81 8.19 -2.24
N PHE A 184 17.49 7.77 -3.46
CA PHE A 184 18.41 7.15 -4.41
C PHE A 184 18.82 8.10 -5.55
N SER A 185 18.60 9.40 -5.40
CA SER A 185 18.96 10.45 -6.39
C SER A 185 20.44 10.45 -6.83
N ARG A 186 21.33 9.77 -6.10
CA ARG A 186 22.73 9.55 -6.50
C ARG A 186 22.90 8.53 -7.64
N LEU A 187 21.87 7.74 -7.95
CA LEU A 187 21.88 6.78 -9.06
C LEU A 187 21.58 7.50 -10.38
N THR A 188 22.03 6.92 -11.50
CA THR A 188 21.70 7.46 -12.82
C THR A 188 20.23 7.23 -13.17
N ASP A 189 19.69 8.00 -14.12
CA ASP A 189 18.32 7.81 -14.58
C ASP A 189 18.07 6.38 -15.06
N LEU A 190 19.00 5.82 -15.85
CA LEU A 190 18.93 4.42 -16.28
C LEU A 190 18.86 3.43 -15.11
N GLN A 191 19.61 3.68 -14.02
CA GLN A 191 19.57 2.83 -12.83
C GLN A 191 18.25 2.98 -12.06
N ILE A 192 17.72 4.20 -11.96
CA ILE A 192 16.44 4.47 -11.31
C ILE A 192 15.29 3.83 -12.10
N THR A 193 15.23 4.05 -13.41
CA THR A 193 14.27 3.41 -14.30
C THR A 193 14.38 1.89 -14.18
N GLY A 194 15.59 1.33 -14.26
CA GLY A 194 15.81 -0.11 -14.08
C GLY A 194 15.28 -0.64 -12.75
N LEU A 195 15.54 0.05 -11.63
CA LEU A 195 15.00 -0.33 -10.32
C LEU A 195 13.47 -0.23 -10.27
N ALA A 196 12.88 0.81 -10.86
CA ALA A 196 11.43 0.96 -10.95
C ALA A 196 10.81 -0.21 -11.74
N GLN A 197 11.47 -0.66 -12.80
CA GLN A 197 11.06 -1.84 -13.55
C GLN A 197 11.16 -3.13 -12.73
N VAL A 198 12.20 -3.29 -11.91
CA VAL A 198 12.29 -4.45 -11.00
C VAL A 198 11.17 -4.43 -9.96
N VAL A 199 10.83 -3.27 -9.40
CA VAL A 199 9.70 -3.14 -8.46
C VAL A 199 8.38 -3.50 -9.15
N ARG A 200 8.14 -3.00 -10.38
CA ARG A 200 6.98 -3.40 -11.19
C ARG A 200 6.97 -4.90 -11.46
N TRP A 201 8.11 -5.49 -11.81
CA TRP A 201 8.24 -6.94 -12.03
C TRP A 201 7.88 -7.76 -10.79
N LEU A 202 8.41 -7.39 -9.63
CA LEU A 202 8.08 -8.04 -8.35
C LEU A 202 6.60 -7.88 -8.00
N ALA A 203 6.03 -6.70 -8.22
CA ALA A 203 4.64 -6.41 -7.92
C ALA A 203 3.69 -7.21 -8.82
N VAL A 204 3.89 -7.21 -10.13
CA VAL A 204 3.09 -7.99 -11.09
C VAL A 204 3.20 -9.49 -10.79
N ARG A 205 4.42 -10.02 -10.60
CA ARG A 205 4.65 -11.43 -10.25
C ARG A 205 3.91 -11.80 -8.97
N GLY A 206 4.04 -10.98 -7.92
CA GLY A 206 3.40 -11.21 -6.63
C GLY A 206 1.88 -11.11 -6.69
N GLN A 207 1.33 -10.22 -7.53
CA GLN A 207 -0.11 -10.06 -7.68
C GLN A 207 -0.70 -11.28 -8.40
N VAL A 208 -0.04 -11.74 -9.47
CA VAL A 208 -0.39 -13.00 -10.14
C VAL A 208 -0.32 -14.17 -9.16
N GLU A 209 0.75 -14.29 -8.37
CA GLU A 209 0.88 -15.34 -7.36
C GLU A 209 -0.31 -15.35 -6.39
N ARG A 210 -0.65 -14.20 -5.81
CA ARG A 210 -1.77 -14.08 -4.86
C ARG A 210 -3.12 -14.44 -5.48
N TRP A 211 -3.37 -14.00 -6.72
CA TRP A 211 -4.62 -14.29 -7.41
C TRP A 211 -4.70 -15.76 -7.85
N LEU A 212 -3.58 -16.38 -8.24
CA LEU A 212 -3.54 -17.81 -8.52
C LEU A 212 -3.81 -18.65 -7.27
N VAL A 213 -3.30 -18.25 -6.10
CA VAL A 213 -3.66 -18.93 -4.85
C VAL A 213 -5.17 -18.81 -4.62
N ALA A 214 -5.78 -17.65 -4.86
CA ALA A 214 -7.22 -17.46 -4.76
C ALA A 214 -8.01 -18.36 -5.71
N GLU A 215 -7.63 -18.42 -6.98
CA GLU A 215 -8.23 -19.33 -7.97
C GLU A 215 -8.08 -20.80 -7.58
N TRP A 216 -6.92 -21.21 -7.08
CA TRP A 216 -6.68 -22.60 -6.65
C TRP A 216 -7.57 -22.99 -5.47
N VAL A 217 -7.69 -22.11 -4.47
CA VAL A 217 -8.57 -22.33 -3.30
C VAL A 217 -10.03 -22.45 -3.75
N GLN A 218 -10.48 -21.56 -4.64
CA GLN A 218 -11.85 -21.59 -5.17
C GLN A 218 -12.10 -22.81 -6.07
N GLY A 219 -11.07 -23.27 -6.78
CA GLY A 219 -11.07 -24.47 -7.62
C GLY A 219 -11.04 -25.79 -6.84
N GLY A 220 -10.97 -25.74 -5.51
CA GLY A 220 -11.03 -26.92 -4.64
C GLY A 220 -9.67 -27.46 -4.20
N GLY A 221 -8.56 -26.80 -4.53
CA GLY A 221 -7.25 -27.12 -3.98
C GLY A 221 -6.51 -28.30 -4.64
N ASP A 222 -6.82 -28.62 -5.90
CA ASP A 222 -6.20 -29.75 -6.61
C ASP A 222 -5.12 -29.27 -7.59
N GLU A 223 -5.51 -28.57 -8.66
CA GLU A 223 -4.61 -28.18 -9.76
C GLU A 223 -4.93 -26.76 -10.27
N LEU A 224 -3.88 -25.99 -10.57
CA LEU A 224 -4.00 -24.73 -11.32
C LEU A 224 -4.19 -25.03 -12.81
N ALA A 225 -5.42 -24.85 -13.30
CA ALA A 225 -5.72 -24.99 -14.72
C ALA A 225 -4.95 -23.94 -15.55
N GLU A 226 -4.39 -24.36 -16.69
CA GLU A 226 -3.65 -23.47 -17.62
C GLU A 226 -4.49 -22.25 -18.02
N SER A 227 -5.78 -22.44 -18.28
CA SER A 227 -6.70 -21.34 -18.61
C SER A 227 -6.88 -20.34 -17.47
N ALA A 228 -6.81 -20.79 -16.21
CA ALA A 228 -6.87 -19.89 -15.05
C ALA A 228 -5.58 -19.08 -14.94
N VAL A 229 -4.43 -19.71 -15.21
CA VAL A 229 -3.12 -19.02 -15.27
C VAL A 229 -3.13 -17.92 -16.34
N GLU A 230 -3.55 -18.26 -17.57
CA GLU A 230 -3.63 -17.29 -18.66
C GLU A 230 -4.57 -16.13 -18.32
N ALA A 231 -5.76 -16.43 -17.77
CA ALA A 231 -6.74 -15.41 -17.40
C ALA A 231 -6.21 -14.46 -16.31
N VAL A 232 -5.60 -15.00 -15.24
CA VAL A 232 -5.02 -14.19 -14.16
C VAL A 232 -3.88 -13.32 -14.66
N VAL A 233 -2.94 -13.88 -15.43
CA VAL A 233 -1.81 -13.13 -15.99
C VAL A 233 -2.29 -12.01 -16.91
N ALA A 234 -3.29 -12.29 -17.76
CA ALA A 234 -3.88 -11.28 -18.64
C ALA A 234 -4.60 -10.16 -17.86
N ALA A 235 -5.41 -10.51 -16.87
CA ALA A 235 -6.17 -9.54 -16.07
C ALA A 235 -5.24 -8.63 -15.24
N VAL A 236 -4.21 -9.20 -14.61
CA VAL A 236 -3.19 -8.39 -13.93
C VAL A 236 -2.49 -7.50 -14.94
N ALA A 237 -2.06 -8.04 -16.10
CA ALA A 237 -1.34 -7.24 -17.09
C ALA A 237 -2.16 -6.07 -17.63
N GLU A 238 -3.46 -6.26 -17.87
CA GLU A 238 -4.40 -5.22 -18.28
C GLU A 238 -4.42 -4.06 -17.28
N GLY A 239 -4.62 -4.34 -15.99
CA GLY A 239 -4.65 -3.29 -14.96
C GLY A 239 -3.35 -2.46 -14.88
N TRP A 240 -2.19 -3.09 -15.09
CA TRP A 240 -0.90 -2.39 -15.12
C TRP A 240 -0.63 -1.65 -16.45
N ASN A 241 -1.26 -2.07 -17.55
CA ASN A 241 -1.17 -1.39 -18.84
C ASN A 241 -2.09 -0.16 -18.91
N GLU A 242 -3.15 -0.15 -18.11
CA GLU A 242 -4.13 0.95 -18.06
C GLU A 242 -3.81 2.03 -17.02
N SER A 243 -2.78 1.87 -16.20
CA SER A 243 -2.39 2.83 -15.15
C SER A 243 -2.31 4.29 -15.64
N ASP A 244 -1.83 4.53 -16.86
CA ASP A 244 -1.73 5.88 -17.44
C ASP A 244 -3.08 6.57 -17.64
N GLN A 245 -4.17 5.81 -17.76
CA GLN A 245 -5.52 6.33 -17.96
C GLN A 245 -6.14 6.89 -16.67
N HIS A 246 -5.56 6.54 -15.52
CA HIS A 246 -6.08 6.90 -14.19
C HIS A 246 -5.32 8.06 -13.54
N LEU A 247 -4.58 8.84 -14.33
CA LEU A 247 -3.79 9.96 -13.82
C LEU A 247 -4.70 11.06 -13.24
N VAL A 248 -4.44 11.42 -11.98
CA VAL A 248 -5.15 12.52 -11.32
C VAL A 248 -4.46 13.83 -11.66
N LEU A 249 -5.15 14.63 -12.47
CA LEU A 249 -4.81 16.00 -12.80
C LEU A 249 -5.96 16.92 -12.38
N PRO A 250 -5.66 18.06 -11.75
CA PRO A 250 -6.66 19.09 -11.50
C PRO A 250 -7.17 19.65 -12.84
N VAL A 251 -8.39 20.19 -12.85
CA VAL A 251 -8.91 20.89 -14.03
C VAL A 251 -8.02 22.09 -14.37
N GLU A 252 -7.61 22.82 -13.34
CA GLU A 252 -6.67 23.93 -13.40
C GLU A 252 -5.78 23.88 -12.14
N GLU A 253 -4.47 24.05 -12.33
CA GLU A 253 -3.54 24.23 -11.22
C GLU A 253 -3.37 25.73 -10.98
N PRO A 254 -3.80 26.27 -9.82
CA PRO A 254 -3.71 27.69 -9.55
C PRO A 254 -2.26 28.14 -9.43
N SER A 255 -2.01 29.41 -9.73
CA SER A 255 -0.68 29.99 -9.60
C SER A 255 -0.19 29.89 -8.14
N PRO A 256 1.10 29.60 -7.92
CA PRO A 256 1.73 29.70 -6.60
C PRO A 256 1.47 31.02 -5.84
N GLU A 257 1.17 32.11 -6.55
CA GLU A 257 0.86 33.43 -5.98
C GLU A 257 -0.54 33.52 -5.37
N GLU A 258 -1.43 32.58 -5.69
CA GLU A 258 -2.81 32.54 -5.19
C GLU A 258 -2.92 31.96 -3.78
N MET A 259 -1.85 31.42 -3.23
CA MET A 259 -1.78 31.04 -1.81
C MET A 259 -1.78 32.31 -0.93
N ASP A 260 -2.96 32.86 -0.68
CA ASP A 260 -3.16 34.04 0.15
C ASP A 260 -3.90 33.74 1.47
N ALA A 261 -4.03 34.77 2.31
CA ALA A 261 -4.65 34.65 3.62
C ALA A 261 -6.14 34.25 3.54
N GLU A 262 -6.85 34.59 2.46
CA GLU A 262 -8.26 34.26 2.30
C GLU A 262 -8.44 32.78 1.96
N ARG A 263 -7.66 32.26 1.00
CA ARG A 263 -7.67 30.84 0.62
C ARG A 263 -7.20 29.95 1.77
N ILE A 264 -6.14 30.35 2.49
CA ILE A 264 -5.68 29.66 3.70
C ILE A 264 -6.78 29.63 4.77
N ALA A 265 -7.46 30.77 5.01
CA ALA A 265 -8.54 30.84 5.98
C ALA A 265 -9.76 30.00 5.56
N HIS A 266 -10.03 29.88 4.25
CA HIS A 266 -11.09 29.01 3.74
C HIS A 266 -10.72 27.53 3.90
N GLY A 267 -9.52 27.12 3.53
CA GLY A 267 -9.00 25.78 3.76
C GLY A 267 -9.05 25.37 5.24
N ARG A 268 -8.72 26.30 6.14
CA ARG A 268 -8.87 26.08 7.58
C ARG A 268 -10.32 25.79 7.97
N ARG A 269 -11.28 26.57 7.47
CA ARG A 269 -12.72 26.32 7.73
C ARG A 269 -13.16 24.96 7.22
N LEU A 270 -12.69 24.55 6.03
CA LEU A 270 -13.00 23.24 5.44
C LEU A 270 -12.43 22.11 6.29
N TYR A 271 -11.16 22.20 6.72
CA TYR A 271 -10.47 21.18 7.52
C TYR A 271 -11.23 20.82 8.81
N PHE A 272 -11.75 21.84 9.50
CA PHE A 272 -12.55 21.67 10.73
C PHE A 272 -14.05 21.48 10.47
N GLY A 273 -14.50 21.68 9.23
CA GLY A 273 -15.90 21.66 8.84
C GLY A 273 -16.42 20.25 8.53
N GLU A 274 -17.75 20.13 8.47
CA GLU A 274 -18.43 18.85 8.20
C GLU A 274 -18.27 18.35 6.76
N GLN A 275 -17.84 19.21 5.83
CA GLN A 275 -17.63 18.84 4.42
C GLN A 275 -16.36 17.99 4.23
N ALA A 276 -15.25 18.39 4.85
CA ALA A 276 -13.97 17.68 4.72
C ALA A 276 -13.67 16.77 5.92
N ARG A 277 -14.07 17.16 7.14
CA ARG A 277 -13.90 16.39 8.40
C ARG A 277 -12.47 15.89 8.64
N CYS A 278 -11.46 16.61 8.13
CA CYS A 278 -10.06 16.18 8.20
C CYS A 278 -9.58 16.04 9.65
N SER A 279 -10.05 16.92 10.55
CA SER A 279 -9.73 16.89 11.98
C SER A 279 -10.17 15.61 12.70
N ALA A 280 -11.12 14.85 12.14
CA ALA A 280 -11.54 13.58 12.71
C ALA A 280 -10.40 12.55 12.77
N CYS A 281 -9.49 12.56 11.79
CA CYS A 281 -8.32 11.69 11.74
C CYS A 281 -7.02 12.44 12.06
N HIS A 282 -6.86 13.65 11.54
CA HIS A 282 -5.64 14.44 11.70
C HIS A 282 -5.59 15.22 13.02
N GLY A 283 -6.67 15.26 13.79
CA GLY A 283 -6.74 15.91 15.10
C GLY A 283 -7.01 17.41 15.01
N GLN A 284 -7.35 18.01 16.15
CA GLN A 284 -7.58 19.46 16.26
C GLN A 284 -6.29 20.27 16.17
N GLU A 285 -5.19 19.68 16.66
CA GLU A 285 -3.84 20.25 16.68
C GLU A 285 -2.96 19.74 15.52
N LEU A 286 -3.58 19.03 14.55
CA LEU A 286 -2.95 18.51 13.34
C LEU A 286 -1.89 17.42 13.57
N GLU A 287 -1.92 16.75 14.71
CA GLU A 287 -0.89 15.79 15.16
C GLU A 287 -1.11 14.35 14.68
N GLY A 288 -2.23 14.06 14.03
CA GLY A 288 -2.57 12.70 13.58
C GLY A 288 -3.15 11.79 14.68
N ASP A 289 -3.77 12.40 15.68
CA ASP A 289 -4.35 11.77 16.86
C ASP A 289 -5.87 11.96 16.96
N GLY A 290 -6.52 12.30 15.83
CA GLY A 290 -7.96 12.48 15.79
C GLY A 290 -8.71 11.20 16.19
N PRO A 291 -9.89 11.31 16.82
CA PRO A 291 -10.58 10.16 17.41
C PRO A 291 -10.92 9.04 16.40
N ALA A 292 -11.09 9.37 15.12
CA ALA A 292 -11.43 8.39 14.09
C ALA A 292 -10.25 7.47 13.70
N VAL A 293 -9.02 7.73 14.19
CA VAL A 293 -7.90 6.79 14.02
C VAL A 293 -7.91 5.68 15.06
N PHE A 294 -8.83 5.73 16.03
CA PHE A 294 -8.99 4.74 17.08
C PHE A 294 -10.33 3.99 16.93
N GLN A 295 -10.33 2.73 17.33
CA GLN A 295 -11.50 1.86 17.39
C GLN A 295 -11.52 1.13 18.73
N ALA A 296 -12.72 0.93 19.27
CA ALA A 296 -12.92 0.11 20.45
C ALA A 296 -12.92 -1.37 20.07
N ILE A 297 -12.03 -2.14 20.70
CA ILE A 297 -11.96 -3.59 20.59
C ILE A 297 -12.33 -4.18 21.94
N THR A 298 -13.31 -5.08 21.95
CA THR A 298 -13.70 -5.85 23.14
C THR A 298 -13.11 -7.25 23.01
N ASP A 299 -12.33 -7.67 24.00
CA ASP A 299 -11.79 -9.03 24.03
C ASP A 299 -12.86 -10.06 24.42
N GLN A 300 -12.49 -11.34 24.31
CA GLN A 300 -13.33 -12.48 24.66
C GLN A 300 -13.75 -12.52 26.14
N ASP A 301 -13.03 -11.80 27.01
CA ASP A 301 -13.32 -11.68 28.44
C ASP A 301 -14.22 -10.45 28.74
N GLY A 302 -14.62 -9.71 27.70
CA GLY A 302 -15.49 -8.53 27.79
C GLY A 302 -14.75 -7.23 28.13
N ALA A 303 -13.43 -7.23 28.22
CA ALA A 303 -12.66 -6.02 28.47
C ALA A 303 -12.51 -5.22 27.16
N SER A 304 -12.81 -3.93 27.23
CA SER A 304 -12.72 -3.03 26.07
C SER A 304 -11.45 -2.18 26.15
N ARG A 305 -10.76 -2.04 25.02
CA ARG A 305 -9.57 -1.21 24.85
C ARG A 305 -9.63 -0.47 23.52
N GLU A 306 -8.97 0.67 23.43
CA GLU A 306 -8.83 1.40 22.18
C GLU A 306 -7.57 0.96 21.45
N GLU A 307 -7.72 0.63 20.18
CA GLU A 307 -6.60 0.34 19.28
C GLU A 307 -6.67 1.27 18.08
N ARG A 308 -5.53 1.49 17.43
CA ARG A 308 -5.52 2.23 16.17
C ARG A 308 -6.16 1.39 15.07
N VAL A 309 -6.95 2.03 14.21
CA VAL A 309 -7.47 1.40 12.99
C VAL A 309 -6.29 0.98 12.13
N LEU A 310 -6.32 -0.26 11.66
CA LEU A 310 -5.26 -0.82 10.84
C LEU A 310 -5.44 -0.42 9.37
N ASP A 311 -4.34 -0.23 8.66
CA ASP A 311 -4.36 -0.13 7.20
C ASP A 311 -4.48 -1.53 6.56
N GLU A 312 -4.53 -1.60 5.22
CA GLU A 312 -4.72 -2.87 4.49
C GLU A 312 -3.61 -3.90 4.76
N TRP A 313 -2.43 -3.46 5.19
CA TRP A 313 -1.31 -4.33 5.55
C TRP A 313 -1.29 -4.69 7.03
N GLY A 314 -2.36 -4.38 7.78
CA GLY A 314 -2.43 -4.61 9.23
C GLY A 314 -1.56 -3.64 10.04
N ILE A 315 -1.08 -2.54 9.44
CA ILE A 315 -0.20 -1.58 10.12
C ILE A 315 -1.07 -0.53 10.82
N PRO A 316 -0.85 -0.25 12.12
CA PRO A 316 -1.58 0.79 12.84
C PRO A 316 -1.51 2.15 12.14
N SER A 317 -2.67 2.72 11.81
CA SER A 317 -2.76 4.00 11.11
C SER A 317 -2.28 5.15 11.99
N ARG A 318 -1.20 5.78 11.54
CA ARG A 318 -0.60 6.96 12.15
C ARG A 318 -0.54 8.07 11.11
N PRO A 319 -1.63 8.85 10.93
CA PRO A 319 -1.55 10.07 10.15
C PRO A 319 -0.38 10.91 10.66
N ARG A 320 0.30 11.59 9.74
CA ARG A 320 1.45 12.41 10.13
C ARG A 320 0.99 13.64 10.92
N ASP A 321 1.92 14.19 11.69
CA ASP A 321 1.85 15.58 12.13
C ASP A 321 1.96 16.48 10.89
N LEU A 322 0.89 17.21 10.56
CA LEU A 322 0.83 18.07 9.36
C LEU A 322 1.60 19.39 9.54
N ARG A 323 2.01 19.73 10.76
CA ARG A 323 2.81 20.93 11.05
C ARG A 323 4.28 20.77 10.66
N GLN A 324 4.69 19.54 10.36
CA GLN A 324 6.06 19.23 9.99
C GLN A 324 6.22 19.30 8.46
N ALA A 325 7.32 19.89 7.98
CA ALA A 325 7.72 19.75 6.59
C ALA A 325 8.04 18.28 6.22
N GLY A 326 8.21 17.97 4.94
CA GLY A 326 8.63 16.63 4.47
C GLY A 326 7.49 15.60 4.34
N PHE A 327 6.53 15.84 3.46
CA PHE A 327 5.41 14.91 3.21
C PHE A 327 5.88 13.63 2.52
N ARG A 328 5.39 12.46 2.99
CA ARG A 328 5.76 11.13 2.45
C ARG A 328 5.46 10.97 0.95
N GLY A 329 4.29 11.47 0.54
CA GLY A 329 3.82 11.45 -0.85
C GLY A 329 4.40 12.58 -1.73
N GLY A 330 5.14 13.52 -1.16
CA GLY A 330 5.65 14.71 -1.86
C GLY A 330 5.10 16.01 -1.29
N SER A 331 5.91 17.07 -1.37
CA SER A 331 5.61 18.38 -0.79
C SER A 331 5.24 19.43 -1.82
N SER A 332 5.08 19.08 -3.10
CA SER A 332 4.53 20.02 -4.07
C SER A 332 3.02 20.21 -3.82
N PRO A 333 2.45 21.37 -4.18
CA PRO A 333 1.01 21.59 -4.07
C PRO A 333 0.20 20.51 -4.80
N LEU A 334 0.64 20.12 -6.01
CA LEU A 334 0.01 19.05 -6.79
C LEU A 334 0.09 17.67 -6.10
N ASP A 335 1.20 17.34 -5.43
CA ASP A 335 1.29 16.08 -4.67
C ASP A 335 0.24 16.05 -3.55
N LEU A 336 0.11 17.16 -2.80
CA LEU A 336 -0.89 17.27 -1.73
C LEU A 336 -2.33 17.26 -2.27
N TYR A 337 -2.58 17.98 -3.37
CA TYR A 337 -3.87 17.97 -4.06
C TYR A 337 -4.30 16.52 -4.35
N ARG A 338 -3.41 15.70 -4.92
CA ARG A 338 -3.72 14.29 -5.22
C ARG A 338 -4.03 13.48 -3.96
N ARG A 339 -3.33 13.69 -2.84
CA ARG A 339 -3.61 12.97 -1.58
C ARG A 339 -4.94 13.39 -0.96
N ILE A 340 -5.31 14.66 -1.05
CA ILE A 340 -6.57 15.15 -0.52
C ILE A 340 -7.72 14.74 -1.44
N ARG A 341 -7.58 14.92 -2.76
CA ARG A 341 -8.64 14.65 -3.73
C ARG A 341 -9.02 13.18 -3.80
N VAL A 342 -8.04 12.30 -4.04
CA VAL A 342 -8.33 10.87 -4.24
C VAL A 342 -7.99 10.00 -3.04
N GLY A 343 -7.27 10.51 -2.03
CA GLY A 343 -6.88 9.74 -0.85
C GLY A 343 -5.55 9.01 -1.02
N ILE A 344 -5.29 8.05 -0.12
CA ILE A 344 -4.09 7.19 -0.15
C ILE A 344 -4.52 5.73 -0.18
N SER A 345 -4.18 5.02 -1.26
CA SER A 345 -4.48 3.60 -1.45
C SER A 345 -3.91 2.72 -0.33
N GLY A 346 -4.70 1.72 0.06
CA GLY A 346 -4.43 0.81 1.17
C GLY A 346 -4.38 1.44 2.57
N SER A 347 -4.53 2.76 2.69
CA SER A 347 -4.65 3.43 3.99
C SER A 347 -6.09 3.79 4.33
N ILE A 348 -6.31 4.22 5.58
CA ILE A 348 -7.58 4.77 6.04
C ILE A 348 -7.85 6.21 5.59
N MET A 349 -6.94 6.85 4.84
CA MET A 349 -7.14 8.23 4.35
C MET A 349 -7.97 8.19 3.05
N PRO A 350 -9.26 8.54 3.10
CA PRO A 350 -10.13 8.52 1.92
C PRO A 350 -9.82 9.71 1.00
N GLY A 351 -10.42 9.68 -0.19
CA GLY A 351 -10.52 10.88 -1.02
C GLY A 351 -11.46 11.91 -0.40
N ALA A 352 -11.30 13.16 -0.84
CA ALA A 352 -12.21 14.24 -0.51
C ALA A 352 -13.63 13.88 -0.98
N SER A 353 -14.62 14.30 -0.19
CA SER A 353 -16.03 14.21 -0.56
C SER A 353 -16.27 14.86 -1.93
N GLU A 354 -17.16 14.28 -2.74
CA GLU A 354 -17.61 14.88 -4.01
C GLU A 354 -18.24 16.26 -3.83
N ALA A 355 -18.64 16.62 -2.59
CA ALA A 355 -19.13 17.95 -2.27
C ALA A 355 -18.04 19.04 -2.25
N LEU A 356 -16.76 18.65 -2.28
CA LEU A 356 -15.62 19.58 -2.38
C LEU A 356 -15.18 19.68 -3.83
N ASP A 357 -15.36 20.85 -4.43
CA ASP A 357 -14.81 21.16 -5.75
C ASP A 357 -13.27 21.33 -5.72
N ASP A 358 -12.67 21.50 -6.90
CA ASP A 358 -11.21 21.60 -7.03
C ASP A 358 -10.64 22.80 -6.27
N ASP A 359 -11.32 23.94 -6.28
CA ASP A 359 -10.88 25.14 -5.55
C ASP A 359 -10.89 24.93 -4.04
N ALA A 360 -11.91 24.27 -3.49
CA ALA A 360 -11.97 23.91 -2.08
C ALA A 360 -10.84 22.95 -1.69
N VAL A 361 -10.47 22.01 -2.58
CA VAL A 361 -9.32 21.12 -2.36
C VAL A 361 -8.01 21.90 -2.39
N TRP A 362 -7.84 22.85 -3.31
CA TRP A 362 -6.65 23.72 -3.35
C TRP A 362 -6.53 24.58 -2.10
N ASP A 363 -7.64 25.10 -1.57
CA ASP A 363 -7.63 25.85 -0.32
C ASP A 363 -7.19 24.98 0.87
N LEU A 364 -7.62 23.72 0.92
CA LEU A 364 -7.12 22.73 1.89
C LEU A 364 -5.61 22.48 1.72
N VAL A 365 -5.11 22.39 0.49
CA VAL A 365 -3.66 22.27 0.21
C VAL A 365 -2.90 23.46 0.78
N TYR A 366 -3.36 24.68 0.51
CA TYR A 366 -2.72 25.90 1.02
C TYR A 366 -2.74 25.99 2.53
N PHE A 367 -3.85 25.60 3.16
CA PHE A 367 -3.93 25.49 4.60
C PHE A 367 -2.88 24.51 5.16
N VAL A 368 -2.80 23.29 4.62
CA VAL A 368 -1.82 22.28 5.07
C VAL A 368 -0.38 22.73 4.84
N LEU A 369 -0.07 23.37 3.72
CA LEU A 369 1.26 23.94 3.47
C LEU A 369 1.60 25.04 4.48
N SER A 370 0.66 25.94 4.76
CA SER A 370 0.87 27.04 5.71
C SER A 370 1.17 26.54 7.13
N GLU A 371 0.46 25.50 7.59
CA GLU A 371 0.67 24.89 8.91
C GLU A 371 2.02 24.15 8.97
N ALA A 372 2.51 23.63 7.84
CA ALA A 372 3.85 23.03 7.71
C ALA A 372 4.99 24.06 7.58
N GLY A 373 4.68 25.37 7.58
CA GLY A 373 5.65 26.44 7.34
C GLY A 373 6.19 26.46 5.90
N LEU A 374 5.42 25.93 4.93
CA LEU A 374 5.81 25.85 3.54
C LEU A 374 5.01 26.83 2.70
N HIS A 375 5.68 27.44 1.72
CA HIS A 375 5.05 28.23 0.67
C HIS A 375 5.54 27.72 -0.70
N PRO A 376 4.65 27.59 -1.72
CA PRO A 376 5.02 27.12 -3.06
C PRO A 376 6.17 27.89 -3.73
N LEU A 377 6.34 29.17 -3.36
CA LEU A 377 7.42 30.06 -3.84
C LEU A 377 8.72 30.01 -3.02
N GLY A 378 8.80 29.22 -1.94
CA GLY A 378 9.96 29.14 -1.04
C GLY A 378 9.77 29.82 0.32
N GLU A 379 10.71 29.61 1.26
CA GLU A 379 10.57 29.86 2.72
C GLU A 379 10.43 31.34 3.18
N ASP A 380 10.43 32.33 2.30
CA ASP A 380 10.39 33.76 2.70
C ASP A 380 9.15 34.48 2.13
N ARG A 381 8.07 34.54 2.92
CA ARG A 381 7.14 35.68 2.97
C ARG A 381 6.31 35.75 4.25
#